data_AF-A0A3L8Q8G9-F1
#
_entry.id   AF-A0A3L8Q8G9-F1
#
_cell.length_a   1.000
_cell.length_b   1.000
_cell.length_c   1.000
_cell.angle_alpha   90.00
_cell.angle_beta   90.00
_cell.angle_gamma   90.00
#
_symmetry.space_group_name_H-M   'P 1'
#
loop_
_entity.id
_entity.type
_entity.pdbx_description
1 polymer ?
#
loop_
_entity_poly.entity_id
_entity_poly.type
_entity_poly.pdbx_seq_one_letter_code
_entity_poly.pdbx_strand_id
1 'polypeptide(L)'
;MLASLPGKRCDPESDAGPGEEFTCGSNFAIAYFISFFMLCAFLIINLFVAVIMDNFDYLTRDWSILGPHHLDEFKRVWSEYDPAAKCVTVPLSPAGGGAGGQATRDLLCPLPRGRIKHLDVVTLLRRIQPPLGFGKLCPHRVACKRLVAMNMPLNSDGTVTFNATLFALVRTSLKIKTEGNLDVANKELRAVVKKIWKRTKPKLLDEVIPPPEEEEVTVGKFYATFLIQDYFRKFRRRKERGMLGASAGPSNERALQVCDPPPHPGAGLGVPGATR
;
A
#
# COMPACT_ATOMS: atom_id res chain seq x y z
N MET A 1 -23.27 41.63 21.90
CA MET A 1 -24.28 42.11 20.93
C MET A 1 -25.31 43.04 21.55
N LEU A 2 -26.22 42.58 22.42
CA LEU A 2 -27.29 43.45 22.98
C LEU A 2 -26.78 44.61 23.86
N ALA A 3 -25.62 44.45 24.49
CA ALA A 3 -24.99 45.49 25.28
C ALA A 3 -24.43 46.66 24.44
N SER A 4 -24.34 46.51 23.12
CA SER A 4 -23.75 47.51 22.20
C SER A 4 -24.79 48.17 21.30
N LEU A 5 -26.08 47.85 21.49
CA LEU A 5 -27.21 48.54 20.88
C LEU A 5 -27.28 50.00 21.37
N PRO A 6 -27.93 50.92 20.64
CA PRO A 6 -28.08 52.30 21.08
C PRO A 6 -28.88 52.39 22.40
N GLY A 7 -28.73 53.50 23.13
CA GLY A 7 -29.39 53.70 24.42
C GLY A 7 -28.54 53.28 25.63
N LYS A 8 -27.22 53.13 25.46
CA LYS A 8 -26.30 52.71 26.53
C LYS A 8 -25.59 53.93 27.10
N ARG A 9 -25.27 53.84 28.40
CA ARG A 9 -24.56 54.92 29.08
C ARG A 9 -23.16 55.08 28.51
N CYS A 10 -22.81 56.29 28.10
CA CYS A 10 -21.47 56.64 27.68
C CYS A 10 -20.49 56.62 28.85
N ASP A 11 -19.21 56.41 28.54
CA ASP A 11 -18.14 56.50 29.52
C ASP A 11 -18.04 57.95 30.05
N PRO A 12 -17.93 58.19 31.37
CA PRO A 12 -17.76 59.54 31.93
C PRO A 12 -16.54 60.31 31.40
N GLU A 13 -15.53 59.63 30.84
CA GLU A 13 -14.38 60.30 30.20
C GLU A 13 -14.60 60.64 28.72
N SER A 14 -15.75 60.28 28.15
CA SER A 14 -16.10 60.61 26.75
C SER A 14 -16.64 62.04 26.60
N ASP A 15 -16.49 62.61 25.39
CA ASP A 15 -16.91 63.98 25.05
C ASP A 15 -18.46 64.19 24.98
N ALA A 16 -19.25 63.35 25.65
CA ALA A 16 -20.71 63.44 25.64
C ALA A 16 -21.19 64.67 26.42
N GLY A 17 -22.06 65.48 25.79
CA GLY A 17 -22.60 66.68 26.42
C GLY A 17 -23.60 66.39 27.56
N PRO A 18 -23.88 67.37 28.44
CA PRO A 18 -24.90 67.23 29.48
C PRO A 18 -26.28 66.95 28.83
N GLY A 19 -26.86 65.78 29.14
CA GLY A 19 -28.13 65.32 28.53
C GLY A 19 -27.98 64.27 27.43
N GLU A 20 -26.76 63.96 26.98
CA GLU A 20 -26.47 62.95 25.95
C GLU A 20 -25.92 61.63 26.54
N GLU A 21 -26.02 61.44 27.86
CA GLU A 21 -25.40 60.30 28.57
C GLU A 21 -25.81 58.92 28.05
N PHE A 22 -26.97 58.77 27.40
CA PHE A 22 -27.49 57.48 26.89
C PHE A 22 -27.40 57.33 25.37
N THR A 23 -26.58 58.13 24.71
CA THR A 23 -26.48 58.12 23.23
C THR A 23 -25.48 57.09 22.70
N CYS A 24 -24.72 56.41 23.56
CA CYS A 24 -23.71 55.44 23.14
C CYS A 24 -24.31 54.10 22.67
N GLY A 25 -23.65 53.50 21.69
CA GLY A 25 -24.08 52.25 21.03
C GLY A 25 -24.64 52.49 19.63
N SER A 26 -24.67 51.45 18.80
CA SER A 26 -25.11 51.57 17.40
C SER A 26 -25.85 50.32 16.93
N ASN A 27 -26.87 50.51 16.10
CA ASN A 27 -27.58 49.41 15.43
C ASN A 27 -26.65 48.63 14.48
N PHE A 28 -25.54 49.24 14.05
CA PHE A 28 -24.48 48.58 13.29
C PHE A 28 -23.81 47.44 14.07
N ALA A 29 -23.90 47.43 15.41
CA ALA A 29 -23.37 46.36 16.25
C ALA A 29 -23.94 44.98 15.86
N ILE A 30 -25.21 44.92 15.42
CA ILE A 30 -25.84 43.67 15.00
C ILE A 30 -25.10 43.09 13.78
N ALA A 31 -24.91 43.90 12.75
CA ALA A 31 -24.20 43.49 11.53
C ALA A 31 -22.73 43.16 11.81
N TYR A 32 -22.08 43.93 12.68
CA TYR A 32 -20.70 43.71 13.11
C TYR A 32 -20.52 42.35 13.81
N PHE A 33 -21.33 42.05 14.84
CA PHE A 33 -21.20 40.78 15.58
C PHE A 33 -21.59 39.56 14.73
N ILE A 34 -22.60 39.66 13.87
CA ILE A 34 -23.01 38.55 12.99
C ILE A 34 -21.93 38.29 11.93
N SER A 35 -21.44 39.33 11.25
CA SER A 35 -20.38 39.18 10.25
C SER A 35 -19.09 38.65 10.88
N PHE A 36 -18.71 39.16 12.06
CA PHE A 36 -17.56 38.67 12.81
C PHE A 36 -17.73 37.20 13.22
N PHE A 37 -18.90 36.78 13.70
CA PHE A 37 -19.15 35.39 14.06
C PHE A 37 -19.07 34.45 12.85
N MET A 38 -19.67 34.83 11.71
CA MET A 38 -19.60 34.05 10.47
C MET A 38 -18.18 33.96 9.94
N LEU A 39 -17.42 35.06 9.95
CA LEU A 39 -16.03 35.10 9.51
C LEU A 39 -15.13 34.29 10.45
N CYS A 40 -15.29 34.45 11.78
CA CYS A 40 -14.52 33.71 12.77
C CYS A 40 -14.82 32.20 12.71
N ALA A 41 -16.09 31.81 12.58
CA ALA A 41 -16.47 30.41 12.39
C ALA A 41 -15.90 29.84 11.09
N PHE A 42 -15.95 30.59 9.97
CA PHE A 42 -15.33 30.20 8.71
C PHE A 42 -13.82 30.02 8.84
N LEU A 43 -13.12 30.95 9.50
CA LEU A 43 -11.68 30.85 9.72
C LEU A 43 -11.32 29.68 10.65
N ILE A 44 -12.05 29.47 11.75
CA ILE A 44 -11.82 28.36 12.67
C ILE A 44 -12.09 27.02 11.97
N ILE A 45 -13.18 26.92 11.20
CA ILE A 45 -13.49 25.70 10.44
C ILE A 45 -12.44 25.47 9.36
N ASN A 46 -12.02 26.48 8.60
CA ASN A 46 -10.98 26.32 7.59
C ASN A 46 -9.61 26.00 8.21
N LEU A 47 -9.30 26.55 9.38
CA LEU A 47 -8.11 26.21 10.15
C LEU A 47 -8.19 24.76 10.65
N PHE A 48 -9.34 24.36 11.19
CA PHE A 48 -9.57 23.00 11.67
C PHE A 48 -9.56 22.00 10.53
N VAL A 49 -10.16 22.32 9.38
CA VAL A 49 -10.10 21.54 8.15
C VAL A 49 -8.68 21.51 7.61
N ALA A 50 -7.88 22.57 7.71
CA ALA A 50 -6.47 22.53 7.31
C ALA A 50 -5.64 21.64 8.26
N VAL A 51 -5.81 21.78 9.58
CA VAL A 51 -5.11 20.97 10.60
C VAL A 51 -5.56 19.51 10.56
N ILE A 52 -6.86 19.25 10.38
CA ILE A 52 -7.37 17.92 10.13
C ILE A 52 -6.91 17.45 8.78
N MET A 53 -6.93 18.23 7.70
CA MET A 53 -6.38 17.75 6.43
C MET A 53 -4.89 17.49 6.53
N ASP A 54 -4.13 18.16 7.41
CA ASP A 54 -2.73 17.83 7.68
C ASP A 54 -2.56 16.60 8.60
N ASN A 55 -3.54 16.34 9.48
CA ASN A 55 -3.55 15.22 10.44
C ASN A 55 -4.16 13.94 9.85
N PHE A 56 -5.29 14.07 9.18
CA PHE A 56 -5.81 13.15 8.20
C PHE A 56 -4.81 12.98 7.09
N ASP A 57 -4.21 13.99 6.44
CA ASP A 57 -3.07 13.72 5.54
C ASP A 57 -1.92 13.08 6.30
N TYR A 58 -1.70 13.22 7.60
CA TYR A 58 -0.73 12.37 8.31
C TYR A 58 -1.19 10.89 8.41
N LEU A 59 -2.50 10.65 8.55
CA LEU A 59 -3.16 9.34 8.63
C LEU A 59 -3.57 8.73 7.25
N THR A 60 -3.64 9.55 6.20
CA THR A 60 -4.07 9.32 4.80
C THR A 60 -3.04 9.90 3.84
N ARG A 61 -1.76 10.05 4.26
CA ARG A 61 -0.61 10.47 3.45
C ARG A 61 -0.24 9.39 2.45
N ASP A 62 -1.13 9.19 1.50
CA ASP A 62 -0.94 8.35 0.33
C ASP A 62 0.05 8.99 -0.68
N TRP A 63 0.77 10.06 -0.29
CA TRP A 63 1.88 10.65 -1.05
C TRP A 63 3.23 10.72 -0.31
N SER A 64 3.27 10.41 1.00
CA SER A 64 4.49 9.87 1.67
C SER A 64 4.40 8.35 1.83
N ILE A 65 3.69 7.71 0.90
CA ILE A 65 3.27 6.30 0.88
C ILE A 65 4.44 5.31 0.91
N LEU A 66 5.66 5.78 0.64
CA LEU A 66 6.88 5.00 0.80
C LEU A 66 8.11 5.89 1.04
N GLY A 67 8.32 6.29 2.29
CA GLY A 67 9.55 7.00 2.68
C GLY A 67 10.82 6.12 2.65
N PRO A 68 12.02 6.74 2.61
CA PRO A 68 13.30 6.03 2.61
C PRO A 68 13.50 5.16 3.86
N HIS A 69 12.92 5.54 5.00
CA HIS A 69 12.97 4.75 6.23
C HIS A 69 12.31 3.37 6.09
N HIS A 70 11.22 3.24 5.32
CA HIS A 70 10.61 1.94 5.04
C HIS A 70 11.53 1.07 4.17
N LEU A 71 12.24 1.68 3.22
CA LEU A 71 13.22 0.99 2.39
C LEU A 71 14.42 0.52 3.23
N ASP A 72 14.85 1.32 4.19
CA ASP A 72 15.96 0.97 5.08
C ASP A 72 15.56 -0.09 6.10
N GLU A 73 14.34 -0.05 6.64
CA GLU A 73 13.79 -1.14 7.44
C GLU A 73 13.69 -2.43 6.62
N PHE A 74 13.21 -2.35 5.36
CA PHE A 74 13.13 -3.50 4.46
C PHE A 74 14.53 -4.10 4.19
N LYS A 75 15.52 -3.27 3.86
CA LYS A 75 16.92 -3.72 3.68
C LYS A 75 17.45 -4.40 4.96
N ARG A 76 17.19 -3.80 6.12
CA ARG A 76 17.64 -4.31 7.41
C ARG A 76 17.04 -5.68 7.69
N VAL A 77 15.72 -5.83 7.63
CA VAL A 77 15.05 -7.11 7.88
C VAL A 77 15.45 -8.14 6.83
N TRP A 78 15.55 -7.76 5.56
CA TRP A 78 16.00 -8.66 4.50
C TRP A 78 17.39 -9.23 4.75
N SER A 79 18.33 -8.41 5.23
CA SER A 79 19.70 -8.84 5.52
C SER A 79 19.79 -9.95 6.59
N GLU A 80 18.77 -10.08 7.46
CA GLU A 80 18.72 -11.15 8.47
C GLU A 80 18.34 -12.51 7.86
N TYR A 81 17.65 -12.50 6.71
CA TYR A 81 17.21 -13.71 5.99
C TYR A 81 18.14 -14.06 4.82
N ASP A 82 18.96 -13.12 4.37
CA ASP A 82 19.90 -13.32 3.27
C ASP A 82 21.16 -14.07 3.79
N PRO A 83 21.38 -15.34 3.40
CA PRO A 83 22.57 -16.09 3.82
C PRO A 83 23.87 -15.49 3.29
N ALA A 84 23.83 -14.72 2.20
CA ALA A 84 24.99 -14.04 1.62
C ALA A 84 25.27 -12.66 2.25
N ALA A 85 24.32 -12.09 3.00
CA ALA A 85 24.50 -10.85 3.75
C ALA A 85 25.03 -11.08 5.17
N LYS A 86 25.18 -12.35 5.61
CA LYS A 86 25.85 -12.67 6.88
C LYS A 86 27.28 -12.12 6.83
N CYS A 87 27.57 -11.15 7.69
CA CYS A 87 28.87 -10.49 7.72
C CYS A 87 29.95 -11.55 7.97
N VAL A 88 30.86 -11.69 7.01
CA VAL A 88 32.00 -12.60 7.13
C VAL A 88 33.11 -11.82 7.79
N THR A 89 33.65 -12.34 8.89
CA THR A 89 34.94 -11.88 9.40
C THR A 89 36.00 -12.25 8.38
N VAL A 90 36.49 -11.27 7.63
CA VAL A 90 37.65 -11.45 6.77
C VAL A 90 38.88 -11.50 7.69
N PRO A 91 39.68 -12.58 7.66
CA PRO A 91 40.98 -12.54 8.30
C PRO A 91 41.82 -11.49 7.56
N LEU A 92 42.31 -10.48 8.27
CA LEU A 92 43.36 -9.60 7.74
C LEU A 92 44.54 -10.50 7.34
N SER A 93 44.90 -10.48 6.06
CA SER A 93 46.15 -11.09 5.60
C SER A 93 47.32 -10.41 6.33
N PRO A 94 48.28 -11.13 6.90
CA PRO A 94 49.38 -10.53 7.65
C PRO A 94 50.34 -9.88 6.66
N ALA A 95 50.11 -8.61 6.35
CA ALA A 95 51.13 -7.77 5.75
C ALA A 95 52.10 -7.34 6.86
N GLY A 96 53.24 -8.02 6.93
CA GLY A 96 54.54 -7.54 7.42
C GLY A 96 54.59 -6.71 8.70
N GLY A 97 55.16 -7.33 9.75
CA GLY A 97 55.93 -6.75 10.86
C GLY A 97 55.79 -5.25 11.20
N GLY A 98 55.11 -4.97 12.32
CA GLY A 98 55.16 -3.69 13.02
C GLY A 98 54.37 -3.75 14.32
N ALA A 99 55.03 -3.49 15.44
CA ALA A 99 54.49 -3.66 16.79
C ALA A 99 53.35 -2.66 17.12
N GLY A 100 52.37 -3.14 17.90
CA GLY A 100 51.51 -2.30 18.75
C GLY A 100 50.36 -1.57 18.06
N GLY A 101 49.26 -2.29 17.78
CA GLY A 101 48.00 -1.67 17.36
C GLY A 101 46.82 -2.61 17.60
N GLN A 102 45.81 -2.14 18.32
CA GLN A 102 44.61 -2.88 18.66
C GLN A 102 43.88 -3.31 17.38
N ALA A 103 43.74 -4.63 17.17
CA ALA A 103 43.11 -5.19 15.97
C ALA A 103 41.61 -4.88 15.97
N THR A 104 41.20 -3.79 15.32
CA THR A 104 39.80 -3.55 14.96
C THR A 104 39.43 -4.52 13.83
N ARG A 105 38.58 -5.50 14.14
CA ARG A 105 38.01 -6.42 13.16
C ARG A 105 37.03 -5.62 12.30
N ASP A 106 37.42 -5.25 11.09
CA ASP A 106 36.49 -4.60 10.16
C ASP A 106 35.46 -5.64 9.67
N LEU A 107 34.22 -5.53 10.15
CA LEU A 107 33.09 -6.28 9.61
C LEU A 107 32.72 -5.69 8.25
N LEU A 108 33.15 -6.33 7.16
CA LEU A 108 32.65 -6.01 5.83
C LEU A 108 31.31 -6.70 5.63
N CYS A 109 30.22 -5.99 5.89
CA CYS A 109 28.87 -6.47 5.61
C CYS A 109 28.49 -6.10 4.16
N PRO A 110 28.45 -7.05 3.21
CA PRO A 110 28.02 -6.75 1.85
C PRO A 110 26.54 -6.30 1.83
N LEU A 111 26.23 -5.34 0.96
CA LEU A 111 24.83 -4.93 0.69
C LEU A 111 23.95 -6.16 0.39
N PRO A 112 22.69 -6.21 0.84
CA PRO A 112 21.78 -7.32 0.59
C PRO A 112 21.56 -7.45 -0.93
N ARG A 113 22.26 -8.40 -1.53
CA ARG A 113 22.14 -8.76 -2.96
C ARG A 113 21.55 -10.16 -3.13
N GLY A 114 21.35 -10.89 -2.03
CA GLY A 114 21.05 -12.30 -2.07
C GLY A 114 19.58 -12.62 -2.26
N ARG A 115 19.35 -13.93 -2.31
CA ARG A 115 18.09 -14.58 -2.64
C ARG A 115 17.48 -15.18 -1.39
N ILE A 116 16.16 -15.10 -1.25
CA ILE A 116 15.41 -15.69 -0.13
C ILE A 116 14.49 -16.77 -0.68
N LYS A 117 14.30 -17.87 0.06
CA LYS A 117 13.36 -18.92 -0.33
C LYS A 117 11.92 -18.41 -0.22
N HIS A 118 11.05 -18.76 -1.17
CA HIS A 118 9.65 -18.30 -1.17
C HIS A 118 8.89 -18.59 0.13
N LEU A 119 9.27 -19.65 0.86
CA LEU A 119 8.72 -20.05 2.15
C LEU A 119 8.92 -18.99 3.25
N ASP A 120 10.05 -18.27 3.21
CA ASP A 120 10.40 -17.26 4.21
C ASP A 120 9.85 -15.87 3.89
N VAL A 121 9.28 -15.67 2.70
CA VAL A 121 8.76 -14.36 2.28
C VAL A 121 7.62 -13.88 3.20
N VAL A 122 6.71 -14.76 3.60
CA VAL A 122 5.61 -14.38 4.52
C VAL A 122 6.15 -14.00 5.90
N THR A 123 7.13 -14.75 6.41
CA THR A 123 7.69 -14.49 7.74
C THR A 123 8.49 -13.19 7.75
N LEU A 124 9.25 -12.92 6.68
CA LEU A 124 9.93 -11.65 6.44
C LEU A 124 8.93 -10.48 6.39
N LEU A 125 7.88 -10.56 5.57
CA LEU A 125 6.93 -9.46 5.40
C LEU A 125 6.11 -9.17 6.65
N ARG A 126 5.83 -10.18 7.49
CA ARG A 126 5.18 -9.97 8.79
C ARG A 126 6.07 -9.26 9.82
N ARG A 127 7.39 -9.24 9.62
CA ARG A 127 8.32 -8.50 10.49
C ARG A 127 8.43 -7.02 10.13
N ILE A 128 8.09 -6.66 8.90
CA ILE A 128 8.11 -5.29 8.38
C ILE A 128 6.74 -4.67 8.58
N GLN A 129 6.67 -3.40 9.02
CA GLN A 129 5.40 -2.72 9.18
C GLN A 129 4.77 -2.36 7.82
N PRO A 130 3.44 -2.24 7.73
CA PRO A 130 2.79 -1.55 6.61
C PRO A 130 3.42 -0.16 6.41
N PRO A 131 3.64 0.31 5.17
CA PRO A 131 2.98 -0.09 3.90
C PRO A 131 3.74 -1.11 3.03
N LEU A 132 5.02 -1.40 3.30
CA LEU A 132 5.78 -2.44 2.56
C LEU A 132 5.58 -3.85 3.11
N GLY A 133 5.36 -3.95 4.42
CA GLY A 133 5.15 -5.21 5.10
C GLY A 133 3.69 -5.44 5.50
N PHE A 134 3.49 -6.49 6.29
CA PHE A 134 2.18 -6.88 6.80
C PHE A 134 2.03 -6.58 8.29
N GLY A 135 3.13 -6.39 9.03
CA GLY A 135 3.13 -6.25 10.48
C GLY A 135 2.87 -7.58 11.21
N LYS A 136 3.27 -7.62 12.48
CA LYS A 136 3.30 -8.85 13.30
C LYS A 136 1.91 -9.46 13.51
N LEU A 137 0.90 -8.59 13.61
CA LEU A 137 -0.50 -8.95 13.86
C LEU A 137 -1.21 -9.52 12.62
N CYS A 138 -0.62 -9.43 11.42
CA CYS A 138 -1.26 -9.91 10.21
C CYS A 138 -1.41 -11.44 10.23
N PRO A 139 -2.64 -11.97 10.06
CA PRO A 139 -2.88 -13.40 9.95
C PRO A 139 -2.23 -13.98 8.69
N HIS A 140 -1.68 -15.20 8.80
CA HIS A 140 -1.01 -15.89 7.69
C HIS A 140 -1.85 -15.93 6.40
N ARG A 141 -3.16 -16.24 6.51
CA ARG A 141 -4.06 -16.30 5.37
C ARG A 141 -4.20 -14.96 4.64
N VAL A 142 -4.21 -13.85 5.38
CA VAL A 142 -4.30 -12.49 4.81
C VAL A 142 -3.00 -12.14 4.10
N ALA A 143 -1.86 -12.45 4.71
CA ALA A 143 -0.54 -12.29 4.09
C ALA A 143 -0.41 -13.07 2.77
N CYS A 144 -0.78 -14.36 2.76
CA CYS A 144 -0.78 -15.18 1.54
C CYS A 144 -1.71 -14.61 0.47
N LYS A 145 -2.94 -14.20 0.84
CA LYS A 145 -3.88 -13.60 -0.12
C LYS A 145 -3.31 -12.32 -0.74
N ARG A 146 -2.63 -11.48 0.05
CA ARG A 146 -1.96 -10.28 -0.46
C ARG A 146 -0.79 -10.63 -1.37
N LEU A 147 0.02 -11.63 -1.04
CA LEU A 147 1.10 -12.12 -1.91
C LEU A 147 0.60 -12.69 -3.24
N VAL A 148 -0.59 -13.31 -3.28
CA VAL A 148 -1.20 -13.75 -4.56
C VAL A 148 -1.47 -12.57 -5.49
N ALA A 149 -1.83 -11.40 -4.93
CA ALA A 149 -2.04 -10.17 -5.70
C ALA A 149 -0.72 -9.46 -6.08
N MET A 150 0.39 -9.82 -5.43
CA MET A 150 1.72 -9.32 -5.75
C MET A 150 2.35 -10.25 -6.78
N ASN A 151 2.47 -9.80 -8.03
CA ASN A 151 3.07 -10.59 -9.10
C ASN A 151 4.60 -10.65 -8.98
N MET A 152 5.10 -11.25 -7.90
CA MET A 152 6.52 -11.36 -7.60
C MET A 152 7.12 -12.56 -8.34
N PRO A 153 8.11 -12.36 -9.22
CA PRO A 153 8.69 -13.43 -10.00
C PRO A 153 9.49 -14.38 -9.12
N LEU A 154 9.42 -15.68 -9.44
CA LEU A 154 10.18 -16.72 -8.75
C LEU A 154 11.24 -17.29 -9.69
N ASN A 155 12.45 -17.50 -9.17
CA ASN A 155 13.50 -18.20 -9.89
C ASN A 155 13.24 -19.73 -9.89
N SER A 156 13.87 -20.44 -10.83
CA SER A 156 13.78 -21.91 -10.95
C SER A 156 14.24 -22.67 -9.70
N ASP A 157 15.10 -22.07 -8.87
CA ASP A 157 15.59 -22.63 -7.60
C ASP A 157 14.62 -22.43 -6.41
N GLY A 158 13.41 -21.90 -6.66
CA GLY A 158 12.40 -21.62 -5.66
C GLY A 158 12.72 -20.42 -4.77
N THR A 159 13.59 -19.52 -5.22
CA THR A 159 13.97 -18.28 -4.51
C THR A 159 13.48 -17.02 -5.20
N VAL A 160 13.42 -15.93 -4.44
CA VAL A 160 13.13 -14.57 -4.90
C VAL A 160 14.34 -13.66 -4.67
N THR A 161 14.56 -12.69 -5.56
CA THR A 161 15.64 -11.71 -5.41
C THR A 161 15.15 -10.44 -4.70
N PHE A 162 16.06 -9.74 -4.03
CA PHE A 162 15.76 -8.47 -3.35
C PHE A 162 15.08 -7.46 -4.26
N ASN A 163 15.61 -7.24 -5.47
CA ASN A 163 15.11 -6.20 -6.38
C ASN A 163 13.71 -6.54 -6.89
N ALA A 164 13.49 -7.81 -7.26
CA ALA A 164 12.20 -8.26 -7.74
C ALA A 164 11.13 -8.18 -6.64
N THR A 165 11.48 -8.62 -5.42
CA THR A 165 10.57 -8.53 -4.27
C THR A 165 10.25 -7.08 -3.93
N LEU A 166 11.27 -6.23 -3.82
CA LEU A 166 11.07 -4.81 -3.51
C LEU A 166 10.20 -4.15 -4.58
N PHE A 167 10.52 -4.34 -5.86
CA PHE A 167 9.74 -3.77 -6.96
C PHE A 167 8.28 -4.24 -6.92
N ALA A 168 8.03 -5.53 -6.69
CA ALA A 168 6.67 -6.05 -6.58
C ALA A 168 5.89 -5.43 -5.41
N LEU A 169 6.51 -5.27 -4.24
CA LEU A 169 5.88 -4.63 -3.08
C LEU A 169 5.56 -3.16 -3.35
N VAL A 170 6.52 -2.41 -3.88
CA VAL A 170 6.32 -0.99 -4.25
C VAL A 170 5.22 -0.85 -5.29
N ARG A 171 5.24 -1.70 -6.32
CA ARG A 171 4.22 -1.71 -7.38
C ARG A 171 2.83 -1.94 -6.82
N THR A 172 2.67 -2.90 -5.92
CA THR A 172 1.37 -3.22 -5.32
C THR A 172 0.89 -2.11 -4.38
N SER A 173 1.77 -1.54 -3.55
CA SER A 173 1.40 -0.46 -2.63
C SER A 173 1.02 0.83 -3.37
N LEU A 174 1.67 1.12 -4.50
CA LEU A 174 1.37 2.27 -5.36
C LEU A 174 0.30 2.00 -6.42
N LYS A 175 -0.24 0.78 -6.50
CA LYS A 175 -1.20 0.33 -7.52
C LYS A 175 -0.75 0.63 -8.97
N ILE A 176 0.55 0.50 -9.26
CA ILE A 176 1.09 0.79 -10.58
C ILE A 176 0.77 -0.36 -11.54
N LYS A 177 -0.17 -0.13 -12.47
CA LYS A 177 -0.52 -1.11 -13.52
C LYS A 177 -0.83 -2.49 -12.92
N THR A 178 -1.62 -2.52 -11.85
CA THR A 178 -2.02 -3.74 -11.12
C THR A 178 -3.44 -4.21 -11.45
N GLU A 179 -4.17 -3.47 -12.29
CA GLU A 179 -5.57 -3.75 -12.64
C GLU A 179 -5.69 -4.32 -14.05
N GLY A 180 -6.72 -5.14 -14.29
CA GLY A 180 -6.99 -5.74 -15.60
C GLY A 180 -6.10 -6.94 -15.92
N ASN A 181 -5.79 -7.13 -17.21
CA ASN A 181 -4.92 -8.22 -17.66
C ASN A 181 -3.46 -7.91 -17.29
N LEU A 182 -2.90 -8.74 -16.40
CA LEU A 182 -1.58 -8.57 -15.81
C LEU A 182 -0.45 -8.64 -16.84
N ASP A 183 -0.59 -9.44 -17.89
CA ASP A 183 0.44 -9.62 -18.92
C ASP A 183 0.57 -8.38 -19.80
N VAL A 184 -0.57 -7.80 -20.17
CA VAL A 184 -0.64 -6.51 -20.90
C VAL A 184 -0.07 -5.40 -20.02
N ALA A 185 -0.49 -5.34 -18.76
CA ALA A 185 -0.02 -4.37 -17.80
C ALA A 185 1.50 -4.46 -17.55
N ASN A 186 2.06 -5.67 -17.48
CA ASN A 186 3.50 -5.93 -17.39
C ASN A 186 4.24 -5.44 -18.63
N LYS A 187 3.72 -5.73 -19.84
CA LYS A 187 4.33 -5.31 -21.11
C LYS A 187 4.37 -3.78 -21.23
N GLU A 188 3.28 -3.10 -20.88
CA GLU A 188 3.22 -1.64 -20.86
C GLU A 188 4.17 -1.03 -19.81
N LEU A 189 4.15 -1.57 -18.59
CA LEU A 189 5.02 -1.10 -17.51
C LEU A 189 6.49 -1.24 -17.89
N ARG A 190 6.88 -2.36 -18.50
CA ARG A 190 8.24 -2.60 -18.99
C ARG A 190 8.65 -1.57 -20.04
N ALA A 191 7.74 -1.18 -20.94
CA ALA A 191 8.01 -0.13 -21.92
C ALA A 191 8.21 1.25 -21.27
N VAL A 192 7.41 1.59 -20.26
CA VAL A 192 7.55 2.85 -19.50
C VAL A 192 8.86 2.87 -18.71
N VAL A 193 9.15 1.81 -17.95
CA VAL A 193 10.38 1.70 -17.15
C VAL A 193 11.61 1.78 -18.05
N LYS A 194 11.60 1.11 -19.21
CA LYS A 194 12.70 1.20 -20.19
C LYS A 194 12.95 2.62 -20.70
N LYS A 195 11.92 3.47 -20.81
CA LYS A 195 12.07 4.89 -21.18
C LYS A 195 12.69 5.73 -20.05
N ILE A 196 12.36 5.43 -18.79
CA ILE A 196 12.84 6.17 -17.61
C ILE A 196 14.28 5.73 -17.26
N TRP A 197 14.55 4.43 -17.29
CA TRP A 197 15.82 3.82 -16.85
C TRP A 197 16.88 3.77 -17.95
N LYS A 198 17.24 4.93 -18.52
CA LYS A 198 18.18 5.00 -19.67
C LYS A 198 19.59 4.47 -19.41
N ARG A 199 20.04 4.46 -18.15
CA ARG A 199 21.41 4.05 -17.73
C ARG A 199 21.46 2.74 -16.92
N THR A 200 20.32 2.10 -16.72
CA THR A 200 20.23 0.90 -15.88
C THR A 200 20.54 -0.35 -16.68
N LYS A 201 21.18 -1.35 -16.06
CA LYS A 201 21.52 -2.61 -16.72
C LYS A 201 20.22 -3.33 -17.17
N PRO A 202 20.13 -3.80 -18.43
CA PRO A 202 18.93 -4.47 -18.93
C PRO A 202 18.60 -5.73 -18.13
N LYS A 203 19.62 -6.42 -17.61
CA LYS A 203 19.46 -7.58 -16.72
C LYS A 203 18.62 -7.29 -15.47
N LEU A 204 18.68 -6.08 -14.92
CA LEU A 204 17.86 -5.71 -13.76
C LEU A 204 16.39 -5.53 -14.16
N LEU A 205 16.13 -5.02 -15.37
CA LEU A 205 14.75 -4.91 -15.88
C LEU A 205 14.13 -6.30 -16.10
N ASP A 206 14.91 -7.24 -16.63
CA ASP A 206 14.50 -8.63 -16.83
C ASP A 206 14.29 -9.37 -15.50
N GLU A 207 15.05 -9.00 -14.48
CA GLU A 207 14.90 -9.54 -13.13
C GLU A 207 13.61 -9.06 -12.45
N VAL A 208 13.27 -7.76 -12.55
CA VAL A 208 12.12 -7.17 -11.84
C VAL A 208 10.79 -7.27 -12.61
N ILE A 209 10.85 -7.28 -13.95
CA ILE A 209 9.70 -7.49 -14.84
C ILE A 209 10.16 -8.46 -15.95
N PRO A 210 10.09 -9.79 -15.71
CA PRO A 210 10.47 -10.77 -16.70
C PRO A 210 9.62 -10.65 -17.98
N PRO A 211 10.17 -11.00 -19.15
CA PRO A 211 9.37 -11.11 -20.36
C PRO A 211 8.28 -12.19 -20.19
N PRO A 212 7.13 -12.05 -20.87
CA PRO A 212 6.09 -13.07 -20.81
C PRO A 212 6.60 -14.35 -21.48
N GLU A 213 6.86 -15.38 -20.68
CA GLU A 213 7.14 -16.75 -21.12
C GLU A 213 6.00 -17.66 -20.62
N GLU A 214 5.69 -18.75 -21.34
CA GLU A 214 4.53 -19.62 -21.08
C GLU A 214 4.53 -20.27 -19.68
N GLU A 215 5.68 -20.31 -19.00
CA GLU A 215 5.89 -20.94 -17.69
C GLU A 215 6.30 -19.96 -16.57
N GLU A 216 5.82 -18.72 -16.57
CA GLU A 216 6.14 -17.79 -15.47
C GLU A 216 5.57 -18.31 -14.12
N VAL A 217 6.41 -18.89 -13.27
CA VAL A 217 6.02 -19.27 -11.91
C VAL A 217 6.22 -18.08 -10.99
N THR A 218 5.14 -17.64 -10.37
CA THR A 218 5.17 -16.51 -9.45
C THR A 218 5.02 -17.03 -8.03
N VAL A 219 5.52 -16.26 -7.07
CA VAL A 219 5.30 -16.54 -5.64
C VAL A 219 3.81 -16.65 -5.35
N GLY A 220 3.00 -15.82 -6.00
CA GLY A 220 1.55 -15.86 -5.92
C GLY A 220 0.94 -17.20 -6.33
N LYS A 221 1.41 -17.83 -7.42
CA LYS A 221 0.92 -19.16 -7.85
C LYS A 221 1.15 -20.24 -6.78
N PHE A 222 2.32 -20.23 -6.12
CA PHE A 222 2.60 -21.15 -5.00
C PHE A 222 1.65 -20.92 -3.80
N TYR A 223 1.47 -19.67 -3.39
CA TYR A 223 0.57 -19.35 -2.29
C TYR A 223 -0.91 -19.56 -2.64
N ALA A 224 -1.31 -19.39 -3.89
CA ALA A 224 -2.65 -19.70 -4.37
C ALA A 224 -2.93 -21.21 -4.24
N THR A 225 -2.02 -22.07 -4.70
CA THR A 225 -2.14 -23.52 -4.54
C THR A 225 -2.26 -23.91 -3.06
N PHE A 226 -1.43 -23.32 -2.19
CA PHE A 226 -1.54 -23.53 -0.73
C PHE A 226 -2.92 -23.15 -0.18
N LEU A 227 -3.46 -21.98 -0.57
CA LEU A 227 -4.77 -21.52 -0.11
C LEU A 227 -5.92 -22.41 -0.61
N ILE A 228 -5.84 -22.87 -1.85
CA ILE A 228 -6.80 -23.81 -2.45
C ILE A 228 -6.77 -25.14 -1.68
N GLN A 229 -5.57 -25.68 -1.42
CA GLN A 229 -5.40 -26.91 -0.66
C GLN A 229 -5.92 -26.80 0.79
N ASP A 230 -5.65 -25.69 1.49
CA ASP A 230 -6.16 -25.43 2.84
C ASP A 230 -7.70 -25.36 2.85
N TYR A 231 -8.29 -24.74 1.84
CA TYR A 231 -9.74 -24.68 1.67
C TYR A 231 -10.36 -26.07 1.50
N PHE A 232 -9.84 -26.88 0.57
CA PHE A 232 -10.33 -28.25 0.35
C PHE A 232 -10.17 -29.14 1.58
N ARG A 233 -9.04 -29.02 2.30
CA ARG A 233 -8.81 -29.77 3.55
C ARG A 233 -9.83 -29.41 4.62
N LYS A 234 -10.16 -28.13 4.77
CA LYS A 234 -11.20 -27.66 5.71
C LYS A 234 -12.59 -28.09 5.28
N PHE A 235 -12.89 -28.04 3.98
CA PHE A 235 -14.15 -28.52 3.43
C PHE A 235 -14.34 -30.02 3.71
N ARG A 236 -13.33 -30.85 3.45
CA ARG A 236 -13.36 -32.28 3.73
C ARG A 236 -13.54 -32.57 5.23
N ARG A 237 -12.83 -31.85 6.11
CA ARG A 237 -13.00 -31.98 7.57
C ARG A 237 -14.40 -31.59 8.06
N ARG A 238 -15.08 -30.63 7.42
CA ARG A 238 -16.47 -30.28 7.74
C ARG A 238 -17.45 -31.37 7.29
N LYS A 239 -17.18 -32.01 6.15
CA LYS A 239 -17.94 -33.16 5.66
C LYS A 239 -17.80 -34.38 6.59
N GLU A 240 -16.60 -34.63 7.11
CA GLU A 240 -16.31 -35.73 8.04
C GLU A 240 -16.88 -35.51 9.46
N ARG A 241 -16.99 -34.27 9.91
CA ARG A 241 -17.54 -33.93 11.26
C ARG A 241 -19.07 -33.87 11.32
N GLY A 242 -19.79 -34.30 10.27
CA GLY A 242 -21.25 -34.42 10.28
C GLY A 242 -22.02 -33.10 10.41
N MET A 243 -21.37 -31.94 10.28
CA MET A 243 -21.98 -30.61 10.50
C MET A 243 -22.73 -30.08 9.25
N LEU A 244 -22.97 -30.94 8.27
CA LEU A 244 -23.90 -30.72 7.17
C LEU A 244 -24.89 -31.89 7.19
N GLY A 245 -25.99 -31.71 7.92
CA GLY A 245 -27.18 -32.53 7.75
C GLY A 245 -27.66 -32.43 6.30
N ALA A 246 -28.30 -33.50 5.83
CA ALA A 246 -28.84 -33.64 4.48
C ALA A 246 -29.94 -32.60 4.20
N SER A 247 -29.58 -31.34 3.95
CA SER A 247 -30.37 -30.34 3.23
C SER A 247 -29.50 -29.12 2.91
N ALA A 248 -28.57 -29.29 2.00
CA ALA A 248 -27.97 -28.19 1.24
C ALA A 248 -27.53 -28.78 -0.10
N GLY A 249 -28.47 -28.86 -1.04
CA GLY A 249 -28.16 -29.10 -2.45
C GLY A 249 -27.17 -28.06 -2.98
N PRO A 250 -26.49 -28.34 -4.10
CA PRO A 250 -25.41 -27.50 -4.62
C PRO A 250 -25.98 -26.15 -5.07
N SER A 251 -25.95 -25.17 -4.18
CA SER A 251 -26.29 -23.78 -4.48
C SER A 251 -25.05 -22.93 -4.27
N ASN A 252 -24.05 -23.18 -5.13
CA ASN A 252 -23.10 -22.21 -5.68
C ASN A 252 -22.03 -22.91 -6.53
N GLU A 253 -22.44 -23.52 -7.65
CA GLU A 253 -21.54 -23.80 -8.78
C GLU A 253 -21.38 -22.55 -9.68
N ARG A 254 -21.07 -21.40 -9.08
CA ARG A 254 -20.81 -20.15 -9.83
C ARG A 254 -19.51 -19.45 -9.47
N ALA A 255 -18.56 -20.18 -8.88
CA ALA A 255 -17.23 -19.67 -8.59
C ALA A 255 -16.17 -20.26 -9.54
N LEU A 256 -16.47 -20.37 -10.83
CA LEU A 256 -15.48 -20.50 -11.91
C LEU A 256 -16.17 -20.25 -13.28
N GLN A 257 -16.62 -19.02 -13.54
CA GLN A 257 -16.95 -18.61 -14.91
C GLN A 257 -15.96 -17.54 -15.35
N VAL A 258 -15.10 -17.97 -16.27
CA VAL A 258 -14.23 -17.16 -17.11
C VAL A 258 -15.02 -15.97 -17.67
N CYS A 259 -14.44 -14.78 -17.59
CA CYS A 259 -14.98 -13.59 -18.23
C CYS A 259 -14.87 -13.75 -19.75
N ASP A 260 -15.93 -14.22 -20.41
CA ASP A 260 -16.10 -13.99 -21.84
C ASP A 260 -16.55 -12.53 -22.08
N PRO A 261 -16.02 -11.85 -23.11
CA PRO A 261 -16.43 -10.49 -23.47
C PRO A 261 -17.84 -10.50 -24.12
N PRO A 262 -18.59 -9.38 -24.05
CA PRO A 262 -19.96 -9.35 -24.56
C PRO A 262 -19.98 -9.35 -26.10
N PRO A 263 -20.90 -10.07 -26.76
CA PRO A 263 -21.07 -9.98 -28.21
C PRO A 263 -21.91 -8.76 -28.60
N HIS A 264 -21.48 -8.09 -29.67
CA HIS A 264 -22.21 -7.01 -30.34
C HIS A 264 -23.57 -7.49 -30.89
N PRO A 265 -24.62 -6.65 -30.92
CA PRO A 265 -25.88 -7.01 -31.54
C PRO A 265 -25.87 -6.64 -33.02
N GLY A 266 -26.26 -7.58 -33.89
CA GLY A 266 -26.79 -7.25 -35.21
C GLY A 266 -26.34 -8.16 -36.35
N ALA A 267 -27.13 -9.20 -36.62
CA ALA A 267 -27.52 -9.62 -37.97
C ALA A 267 -28.50 -10.79 -37.83
N GLY A 268 -29.80 -10.47 -37.82
CA GLY A 268 -30.85 -11.47 -38.00
C GLY A 268 -30.97 -11.82 -39.47
N LEU A 269 -31.11 -13.10 -39.78
CA LEU A 269 -31.70 -13.64 -41.02
C LEU A 269 -31.89 -15.15 -40.82
N GLY A 270 -33.11 -15.66 -41.02
CA GLY A 270 -33.36 -17.09 -41.21
C GLY A 270 -34.57 -17.65 -40.46
N VAL A 271 -35.76 -17.44 -41.03
CA VAL A 271 -36.99 -18.20 -40.72
C VAL A 271 -36.91 -19.58 -41.39
N PRO A 272 -37.37 -20.65 -40.74
CA PRO A 272 -38.49 -21.46 -41.27
C PRO A 272 -39.47 -21.80 -40.12
N GLY A 273 -40.79 -21.85 -40.28
CA GLY A 273 -41.59 -22.46 -41.33
C GLY A 273 -42.51 -23.50 -40.68
N ALA A 274 -43.82 -23.19 -40.66
CA ALA A 274 -44.98 -24.09 -40.55
C ALA A 274 -45.10 -25.08 -39.38
N THR A 275 -46.16 -24.95 -38.56
CA THR A 275 -47.36 -25.82 -38.68
C THR A 275 -48.48 -25.43 -37.68
N ARG A 276 -49.69 -25.39 -38.25
CA ARG A 276 -51.05 -25.45 -37.69
C ARG A 276 -51.63 -24.25 -36.95
#